data_AF-A0A7Z1B175-F1
#
_entry.id   AF-A0A7Z1B175-F1
#
_cell.length_a   1.000
_cell.length_b   1.000
_cell.length_c   1.000
_cell.angle_alpha   90.00
_cell.angle_beta   90.00
_cell.angle_gamma   90.00
#
_symmetry.space_group_name_H-M   'P 1'
#
loop_
_entity.id
_entity.type
_entity.pdbx_description
1 polymer ?
#
loop_
_entity_poly.entity_id
_entity_poly.type
_entity_poly.pdbx_seq_one_letter_code
_entity_poly.pdbx_strand_id
1 'polypeptide(L)'
;MDEDGRMDQDTGEPDQAEWDPATLNSAEELDEDELGVDPLEEGAQAPDHWSVAETYGTTAYEQEQGEGLDRKLAAERPDVEP
;
A
#
# COMPACT_ATOMS: atom_id res chain seq x y z
N MET A 1 -29.02 -2.91 16.13
CA MET A 1 -28.47 -4.09 15.45
C MET A 1 -29.68 -4.96 15.17
N ASP A 2 -30.28 -4.77 13.99
CA ASP A 2 -31.50 -5.49 13.62
C ASP A 2 -31.14 -6.89 13.11
N GLU A 3 -32.13 -7.78 13.14
CA GLU A 3 -32.03 -9.26 13.06
C GLU A 3 -31.38 -9.84 11.79
N ASP A 4 -30.88 -9.01 10.87
CA ASP A 4 -30.33 -9.43 9.58
C ASP A 4 -28.85 -9.09 9.36
N GLY A 5 -28.16 -8.56 10.38
CA GLY A 5 -26.68 -8.44 10.39
C GLY A 5 -26.05 -7.57 9.29
N ARG A 6 -26.84 -6.82 8.52
CA ARG A 6 -26.34 -5.86 7.53
C ARG A 6 -25.94 -4.58 8.27
N MET A 7 -24.67 -4.20 8.16
CA MET A 7 -24.25 -2.84 8.48
C MET A 7 -25.08 -1.87 7.64
N ASP A 8 -25.55 -0.79 8.26
CA ASP A 8 -26.23 0.32 7.60
C ASP A 8 -25.22 0.99 6.66
N GLN A 9 -25.10 0.45 5.45
CA GLN A 9 -24.48 1.14 4.34
C GLN A 9 -25.52 2.16 3.89
N ASP A 10 -25.60 3.28 4.60
CA ASP A 10 -26.32 4.48 4.17
C ASP A 10 -25.59 5.06 2.95
N THR A 11 -25.67 4.34 1.83
CA THR A 11 -25.55 4.94 0.51
C THR A 11 -26.93 5.53 0.26
N GLY A 12 -27.14 6.77 0.71
CA GLY A 12 -28.42 7.46 0.55
C GLY A 12 -28.90 7.50 -0.91
N GLU A 13 -30.05 8.12 -1.16
CA GLU A 13 -30.54 8.24 -2.54
C GLU A 13 -29.45 8.86 -3.44
N PRO A 14 -29.13 8.22 -4.57
CA PRO A 14 -28.06 8.67 -5.45
C PRO A 14 -28.37 10.09 -5.93
N ASP A 15 -27.46 11.04 -5.68
CA ASP A 15 -27.65 12.43 -6.09
C ASP A 15 -27.62 12.53 -7.63
N GLN A 16 -28.11 13.64 -8.19
CA GLN A 16 -28.22 13.83 -9.64
C GLN A 16 -26.91 13.64 -10.38
N ALA A 17 -25.77 13.93 -9.74
CA ALA A 17 -24.44 13.71 -10.30
C ALA A 17 -24.13 12.23 -10.59
N GLU A 18 -24.80 11.29 -9.94
CA GLU A 18 -24.61 9.84 -10.14
C GLU A 18 -25.42 9.29 -11.32
N TRP A 19 -26.32 10.10 -11.90
CA TRP A 19 -27.13 9.75 -13.07
C TRP A 19 -26.88 10.65 -14.28
N ASP A 20 -26.13 11.73 -14.09
CA ASP A 20 -25.81 12.65 -15.17
C ASP A 20 -24.87 11.95 -16.17
N PRO A 21 -25.25 11.85 -17.46
CA PRO A 21 -24.46 11.12 -18.43
C PRO A 21 -23.09 11.77 -18.70
N ALA A 22 -22.94 13.08 -18.47
CA ALA A 22 -21.66 13.76 -18.69
C ALA A 22 -20.68 13.50 -17.54
N THR A 23 -21.15 13.42 -16.30
CA THR A 23 -20.32 13.02 -15.15
C THR A 23 -19.91 11.55 -15.23
N LEU A 24 -20.84 10.65 -15.58
CA LEU A 24 -20.56 9.23 -15.77
C LEU A 24 -19.55 9.01 -16.91
N ASN A 25 -19.69 9.74 -18.01
CA ASN A 25 -18.74 9.66 -19.13
C ASN A 25 -17.33 10.14 -18.74
N SER A 26 -17.22 11.17 -17.91
CA SER A 26 -15.92 11.67 -17.43
C SER A 26 -15.20 10.69 -16.48
N ALA A 27 -15.96 9.83 -15.79
CA ALA A 27 -15.41 8.78 -14.93
C ALA A 27 -14.86 7.61 -15.75
N GLU A 28 -15.61 7.14 -16.75
CA GLU A 28 -15.19 6.05 -17.65
C GLU A 28 -13.95 6.44 -18.48
N GLU A 29 -13.78 7.71 -18.85
CA GLU A 29 -12.56 8.19 -19.52
C GLU A 29 -11.27 8.06 -18.68
N LEU A 30 -11.40 7.88 -17.36
CA LEU A 30 -10.28 7.65 -16.44
C LEU A 30 -10.04 6.17 -16.14
N ASP A 31 -10.83 5.26 -16.72
CA ASP A 31 -10.59 3.84 -16.58
C ASP A 31 -9.36 3.40 -17.38
N GLU A 32 -8.76 2.31 -16.92
CA GLU A 32 -7.44 1.83 -17.36
C GLU A 32 -7.44 1.37 -18.82
N ASP A 33 -8.55 0.80 -19.28
CA ASP A 33 -8.76 0.37 -20.66
C ASP A 33 -8.92 1.54 -21.62
N GLU A 34 -9.55 2.64 -21.18
CA GLU A 34 -9.71 3.86 -21.98
C GLU A 34 -8.45 4.73 -21.97
N LEU A 35 -7.77 4.85 -20.83
CA LEU A 35 -6.48 5.53 -20.72
C LEU A 35 -5.34 4.77 -21.43
N GLY A 36 -5.55 3.49 -21.73
CA GLY A 36 -4.57 2.62 -22.39
C GLY A 36 -3.32 2.39 -21.54
N VAL A 37 -3.46 2.48 -20.22
CA VAL A 37 -2.39 2.27 -19.23
C VAL A 37 -2.74 1.05 -18.40
N ASP A 38 -1.79 0.12 -18.25
CA ASP A 38 -1.92 -0.94 -17.26
C ASP A 38 -1.27 -0.42 -15.95
N PRO A 39 -2.01 -0.25 -14.85
CA PRO A 39 -1.43 0.15 -13.57
C PRO A 39 -0.34 -0.80 -13.07
N LEU A 40 -0.34 -2.05 -13.55
CA LEU A 40 0.69 -3.04 -13.26
C LEU A 40 1.93 -2.91 -14.15
N GLU A 41 1.85 -2.18 -15.28
CA GLU A 41 3.00 -1.96 -16.17
C GLU A 41 4.02 -0.97 -15.58
N GLU A 42 3.57 0.05 -14.84
CA GLU A 42 4.45 0.86 -13.96
C GLU A 42 4.53 0.30 -12.52
N GLY A 43 3.88 -0.84 -12.25
CA GLY A 43 3.91 -1.51 -10.97
C GLY A 43 5.35 -1.78 -10.52
N ALA A 44 5.65 -1.51 -9.25
CA ALA A 44 6.98 -1.80 -8.69
C ALA A 44 7.28 -3.30 -8.85
N GLN A 45 8.26 -3.62 -9.70
CA GLN A 45 8.70 -5.00 -9.89
C GLN A 45 9.25 -5.52 -8.56
N ALA A 46 8.62 -6.57 -8.03
CA ALA A 46 9.15 -7.26 -6.87
C ALA A 46 10.55 -7.81 -7.20
N PRO A 47 11.47 -7.86 -6.23
CA PRO A 47 12.80 -8.41 -6.46
C PRO A 47 12.72 -9.87 -6.91
N ASP A 48 13.56 -10.26 -7.87
CA ASP A 48 13.61 -11.63 -8.43
C ASP A 48 13.91 -12.71 -7.39
N HIS A 49 14.48 -12.31 -6.26
CA HIS A 49 14.86 -13.16 -5.15
C HIS A 49 14.19 -12.71 -3.85
N TRP A 50 14.07 -13.65 -2.92
CA TRP A 50 13.62 -13.38 -1.57
C TRP A 50 14.51 -12.32 -0.90
N SER A 51 13.90 -11.21 -0.50
CA SER A 51 14.48 -10.22 0.40
C SER A 51 14.22 -10.61 1.86
N VAL A 52 15.29 -10.67 2.64
CA VAL A 52 15.24 -10.92 4.09
C VAL A 52 14.36 -9.87 4.77
N ALA A 53 13.44 -10.33 5.63
CA ALA A 53 12.67 -9.47 6.52
C ALA A 53 13.54 -8.91 7.65
N GLU A 54 13.03 -7.94 8.40
CA GLU A 54 13.75 -7.33 9.52
C GLU A 54 14.30 -8.39 10.49
N THR A 55 15.61 -8.36 10.71
CA THR A 55 16.33 -9.46 11.40
C THR A 55 16.47 -9.25 12.91
N TYR A 56 15.98 -8.13 13.44
CA TYR A 56 15.94 -7.81 14.87
C TYR A 56 14.78 -6.86 15.17
N GLY A 57 14.26 -6.87 16.40
CA GLY A 57 13.18 -5.97 16.82
C GLY A 57 11.78 -6.45 16.40
N THR A 58 11.64 -7.72 16.02
CA THR A 58 10.35 -8.33 15.69
C THR A 58 9.58 -8.78 16.94
N THR A 59 10.24 -8.84 18.09
CA THR A 59 9.62 -9.14 19.39
C THR A 59 9.66 -7.95 20.34
N ALA A 60 8.70 -7.87 21.28
CA ALA A 60 8.66 -6.82 22.30
C ALA A 60 9.94 -6.81 23.15
N TYR A 61 10.48 -7.99 23.47
CA TYR A 61 11.73 -8.13 24.22
C TYR A 61 12.92 -7.51 23.48
N GLU A 62 13.07 -7.78 22.18
CA GLU A 62 14.17 -7.22 21.37
C GLU A 62 14.05 -5.70 21.24
N GLN A 63 12.83 -5.17 21.12
CA GLN A 63 12.57 -3.74 21.09
C GLN A 63 13.00 -3.07 22.41
N GLU A 64 12.70 -3.69 23.56
CA GLU A 64 13.11 -3.19 24.87
C GLU A 64 14.63 -3.25 25.08
N GLN A 65 15.27 -4.33 24.63
CA GLN A 65 16.73 -4.48 24.74
C GLN A 65 17.47 -3.58 23.75
N GLY A 66 16.87 -3.26 22.61
CA GLY A 66 17.51 -2.55 21.51
C GLY A 66 18.56 -3.40 20.79
N GLU A 67 18.89 -3.03 19.56
CA GLU A 67 19.94 -3.72 18.79
C GLU A 67 21.34 -3.29 19.25
N GLY A 68 22.26 -4.26 19.36
CA GLY A 68 23.64 -4.02 19.76
C GLY A 68 24.42 -3.14 18.78
N LEU A 69 25.25 -2.24 19.33
CA LEU A 69 26.03 -1.26 18.55
C LEU A 69 26.96 -1.92 17.52
N ASP A 70 27.62 -3.02 17.89
CA ASP A 70 28.53 -3.74 16.98
C ASP A 70 27.82 -4.22 15.71
N ARG A 71 26.55 -4.65 15.83
CA ARG A 71 25.74 -5.09 14.70
C ARG A 71 25.37 -3.92 13.79
N LYS A 72 25.02 -2.78 14.37
CA LYS A 72 24.76 -1.55 13.62
C LYS A 72 25.99 -1.10 12.85
N LEU A 73 27.15 -1.07 13.50
CA LEU A 73 28.42 -0.71 12.87
C LEU A 73 28.80 -1.67 11.74
N ALA A 74 28.54 -2.97 11.89
CA ALA A 74 28.81 -3.95 10.84
C ALA A 74 27.89 -3.79 9.61
N ALA A 75 26.71 -3.20 9.79
CA ALA A 75 25.78 -2.90 8.71
C ALA A 75 26.11 -1.58 7.97
N GLU A 76 26.90 -0.70 8.59
CA GLU A 76 27.29 0.57 7.97
C GLU A 76 28.29 0.35 6.82
N ARG A 77 28.10 1.11 5.74
CA ARG A 77 29.08 1.19 4.65
C ARG A 77 29.96 2.43 4.86
N PRO A 78 31.30 2.31 4.91
CA PRO A 78 32.17 3.47 5.02
C PRO A 78 32.02 4.40 3.81
N ASP A 79 31.93 5.71 4.06
CA ASP A 79 31.88 6.72 3.01
C ASP A 79 33.27 7.09 2.44
N VAL A 80 34.35 6.61 3.08
CA VAL A 80 35.73 6.89 2.69
C VAL A 80 36.51 5.60 2.46
N GLU A 81 37.34 5.60 1.42
CA GLU A 81 38.33 4.56 1.16
C GLU A 81 39.61 4.82 1.98
N PRO A 82 40.34 3.77 2.39
CA PRO A 82 41.49 3.87 3.32
C PRO A 82 42.71 4.61 2.76
#